data_AF-A0AAV5W7K8-F1
#
_entry.id   AF-A0AAV5W7K8-F1
#
_cell.length_a   1.000
_cell.length_b   1.000
_cell.length_c   1.000
_cell.angle_alpha   90.00
_cell.angle_beta   90.00
_cell.angle_gamma   90.00
#
_symmetry.space_group_name_H-M   'P 1'
#
loop_
_entity.id
_entity.type
_entity.pdbx_description
1 polymer ?
#
loop_
_entity_poly.entity_id
_entity_poly.type
_entity_poly.pdbx_seq_one_letter_code
_entity_poly.pdbx_strand_id
1 'polypeptide(L)'
;NAMLRIRSKENVEGKPLWIYKVGPESVDSFGNSHYDYAIASSCIKSPVAVLVRNPDTFKDKYEEEVRRWLKVEGFLDVFGGEKYFPLDPIVSFSTCQ
;
A
#
# COMPACT_ATOMS: atom_id res chain seq x y z
N ASN A 1 -25.43 -35.16 -12.60
CA ASN A 1 -25.38 -33.70 -12.34
C ASN A 1 -24.71 -33.44 -11.00
N ALA A 2 -23.39 -33.21 -10.99
CA ALA A 2 -22.67 -32.78 -9.80
C ALA A 2 -22.47 -31.27 -9.88
N MET A 3 -23.09 -30.54 -8.97
CA MET A 3 -22.96 -29.09 -8.83
C MET A 3 -21.75 -28.79 -7.95
N LEU A 4 -20.75 -28.11 -8.49
CA LEU A 4 -19.60 -27.61 -7.73
C LEU A 4 -20.08 -26.47 -6.81
N ARG A 5 -20.19 -26.76 -5.52
CA ARG A 5 -20.48 -25.77 -4.48
C ARG A 5 -19.18 -25.13 -4.03
N ILE A 6 -18.87 -23.95 -4.57
CA ILE A 6 -17.78 -23.12 -4.06
C ILE A 6 -18.20 -22.63 -2.67
N ARG A 7 -17.50 -23.08 -1.62
CA ARG A 7 -17.61 -22.47 -0.30
C ARG A 7 -16.73 -21.23 -0.32
N SER A 8 -17.31 -20.04 -0.45
CA SER A 8 -16.58 -18.83 -0.09
C SER A 8 -16.27 -18.95 1.40
N LYS A 9 -14.98 -19.01 1.72
CA LYS A 9 -14.54 -18.84 3.11
C LYS A 9 -14.67 -17.34 3.38
N GLU A 10 -15.90 -16.89 3.63
CA GLU A 10 -16.17 -15.57 4.20
C GLU A 10 -15.62 -15.58 5.62
N ASN A 11 -14.34 -15.23 5.74
CA ASN A 11 -13.62 -14.78 6.93
C ASN A 11 -12.13 -14.81 6.58
N VAL A 12 -11.75 -14.06 5.54
CA VAL A 12 -10.44 -13.42 5.60
C VAL A 12 -10.72 -12.17 6.43
N GLU A 13 -10.20 -12.09 7.64
CA GLU A 13 -10.10 -10.82 8.39
C GLU A 13 -9.20 -9.88 7.59
N GLY A 14 -9.71 -9.40 6.45
CA GLY A 14 -9.04 -8.48 5.57
C GLY A 14 -8.98 -7.16 6.31
N LYS A 15 -7.83 -6.85 6.90
CA LYS A 15 -7.61 -5.54 7.47
C LYS A 15 -7.83 -4.50 6.36
N PRO A 16 -8.59 -3.42 6.61
CA PRO A 16 -8.81 -2.38 5.60
C PRO A 16 -7.48 -1.82 5.10
N LEU A 17 -7.42 -1.57 3.79
CA LEU A 17 -6.29 -0.94 3.12
C LEU A 17 -6.74 0.41 2.58
N TRP A 18 -5.93 1.44 2.83
CA TRP A 18 -6.15 2.78 2.33
C TRP A 18 -5.12 3.10 1.26
N ILE A 19 -5.55 3.80 0.22
CA ILE A 19 -4.66 4.40 -0.78
C ILE A 19 -4.24 5.77 -0.26
N TYR A 20 -2.96 5.94 0.03
CA TYR A 20 -2.43 7.19 0.57
C TYR A 20 -1.93 8.13 -0.52
N LYS A 21 -1.44 7.58 -1.64
CA LYS A 21 -0.92 8.35 -2.77
C LYS A 21 -1.09 7.55 -4.05
N VAL A 22 -1.39 8.25 -5.14
CA VAL A 22 -1.34 7.73 -6.51
C VAL A 22 -0.26 8.48 -7.29
N GLY A 23 0.32 7.80 -8.26
CA GLY A 23 1.25 8.40 -9.21
C GLY A 23 0.55 9.29 -10.23
N PRO A 24 1.29 9.83 -11.21
CA PRO A 24 0.71 10.56 -12.31
C PRO A 24 -0.20 9.67 -13.17
N GLU A 25 -1.13 10.31 -13.87
CA GLU A 25 -1.98 9.65 -14.88
C GLU A 25 -1.22 9.53 -16.20
N SER A 26 -1.19 8.31 -16.72
CA SER A 26 -0.61 7.91 -18.00
C SER A 26 -1.71 7.34 -18.89
N VAL A 27 -1.45 7.33 -20.20
CA VAL A 27 -2.36 6.75 -21.19
C VAL A 27 -1.72 5.47 -21.72
N ASP A 28 -2.45 4.36 -21.68
CA ASP A 28 -1.96 3.10 -22.24
C ASP A 28 -2.03 3.10 -23.78
N SER A 29 -1.49 2.06 -24.42
CA SER A 29 -1.53 1.92 -25.88
C SER A 29 -2.96 1.81 -26.46
N PHE A 30 -3.97 1.60 -25.62
CA PHE A 30 -5.38 1.50 -25.99
C PHE A 30 -6.15 2.81 -25.74
N GLY A 31 -5.47 3.87 -25.26
CA GLY A 31 -6.08 5.16 -24.98
C GLY A 31 -6.77 5.26 -23.60
N ASN A 32 -6.59 4.29 -22.71
CA ASN A 32 -7.18 4.32 -21.38
C ASN A 32 -6.26 5.04 -20.39
N SER A 33 -6.84 5.97 -19.64
CA SER A 33 -6.13 6.64 -18.55
C SER A 33 -5.94 5.70 -17.36
N HIS A 34 -4.75 5.72 -16.78
CA HIS A 34 -4.41 4.93 -15.61
C HIS A 34 -3.33 5.61 -14.79
N TYR A 35 -3.28 5.33 -13.49
CA TYR A 35 -2.16 5.77 -12.65
C TYR A 35 -0.98 4.81 -12.77
N ASP A 36 0.23 5.36 -12.85
CA ASP A 36 1.48 4.58 -12.97
C ASP A 36 1.77 3.73 -11.72
N TYR A 37 1.43 4.25 -10.54
CA TYR A 37 1.56 3.55 -9.27
C TYR A 37 0.51 3.97 -8.24
N ALA A 38 0.35 3.17 -7.18
CA ALA A 38 -0.43 3.49 -6.01
C ALA A 38 0.26 2.99 -4.74
N ILE A 39 0.24 3.79 -3.68
CA ILE A 39 0.76 3.41 -2.36
C ILE A 39 -0.42 3.09 -1.47
N ALA A 40 -0.49 1.83 -1.03
CA ALA A 40 -1.54 1.32 -0.17
C ALA A 40 -0.96 0.79 1.13
N SER A 41 -1.62 1.04 2.25
CA SER A 41 -1.23 0.49 3.55
C SER A 41 -2.41 0.43 4.50
N SER A 42 -2.21 -0.25 5.62
CA SER A 42 -3.10 -0.17 6.78
C SER A 42 -2.92 1.18 7.48
N CYS A 43 -3.84 1.51 8.40
CA CYS A 43 -3.77 2.76 9.16
C CYS A 43 -2.57 2.86 10.11
N ILE A 44 -1.94 1.72 10.45
CA ILE A 44 -0.69 1.67 11.22
C ILE A 44 0.56 1.84 10.35
N LYS A 45 0.39 2.19 9.06
CA LYS A 45 1.46 2.43 8.06
C LYS A 45 2.42 1.25 7.87
N SER A 46 2.00 0.05 8.26
CA SER A 46 2.76 -1.20 8.14
C SER A 46 1.81 -2.40 8.05
N PRO A 47 1.97 -3.32 7.08
CA PRO A 47 2.90 -3.24 5.95
C PRO A 47 2.46 -2.18 4.91
N VAL A 48 3.42 -1.66 4.13
CA VAL A 48 3.16 -0.77 2.99
C VAL A 48 3.37 -1.52 1.67
N ALA A 49 2.45 -1.34 0.73
CA ALA A 49 2.50 -1.89 -0.62
C ALA A 49 2.55 -0.77 -1.64
N VAL A 50 3.54 -0.82 -2.53
CA VAL A 50 3.60 0.06 -3.70
C VAL A 50 3.20 -0.78 -4.91
N LEU A 51 1.99 -0.54 -5.42
CA LEU A 51 1.44 -1.19 -6.60
C LEU A 51 1.91 -0.43 -7.83
N VAL A 52 2.55 -1.13 -8.76
CA VAL A 52 3.19 -0.51 -9.92
C VAL A 52 2.66 -1.17 -11.18
N ARG A 53 2.34 -0.37 -12.21
CA ARG A 53 1.91 -0.88 -13.52
C ARG A 53 3.07 -1.42 -14.35
N ASN A 54 4.15 -0.65 -14.45
CA ASN A 54 5.38 -1.04 -15.15
C ASN A 54 6.58 -0.92 -14.20
N PRO A 55 7.18 -2.05 -13.77
CA PRO A 55 8.32 -2.06 -12.84
C PRO A 55 9.54 -1.30 -13.37
N ASP A 56 9.83 -1.38 -14.67
CA ASP A 56 11.00 -0.75 -15.28
C ASP A 56 10.84 0.78 -15.26
N THR A 57 9.69 1.29 -15.72
CA THR A 57 9.38 2.73 -15.69
C THR A 57 9.40 3.27 -14.26
N PHE A 58 8.88 2.50 -13.31
CA PHE A 58 8.84 2.93 -11.91
C PHE A 58 10.23 3.02 -11.31
N LYS A 59 11.08 2.03 -11.56
CA LYS A 59 12.47 2.03 -11.10
C LYS A 59 13.22 3.26 -11.58
N ASP A 60 13.05 3.60 -12.86
CA ASP A 60 13.80 4.69 -13.49
C ASP A 60 13.26 6.09 -13.13
N LYS A 61 11.94 6.23 -12.92
CA LYS A 61 11.29 7.55 -12.78
C LYS A 61 10.79 7.88 -11.39
N TYR A 62 10.30 6.88 -10.64
CA TYR A 62 9.49 7.13 -9.45
C TYR A 62 10.05 6.50 -8.17
N GLU A 63 10.98 5.54 -8.26
CA GLU A 63 11.47 4.81 -7.09
C GLU A 63 12.07 5.75 -6.03
N GLU A 64 12.92 6.69 -6.43
CA GLU A 64 13.57 7.61 -5.49
C GLU A 64 12.55 8.54 -4.82
N GLU A 65 11.63 9.12 -5.59
CA GLU A 65 10.57 9.99 -5.09
C GLU A 65 9.67 9.25 -4.10
N VAL A 66 9.21 8.05 -4.47
CA VAL A 66 8.32 7.25 -3.64
C VAL A 66 9.02 6.81 -2.37
N ARG A 67 10.28 6.36 -2.44
CA ARG A 67 11.07 6.04 -1.23
C ARG A 67 11.24 7.24 -0.32
N ARG A 68 11.50 8.43 -0.87
CA ARG A 68 11.62 9.66 -0.07
C ARG A 68 10.29 10.01 0.59
N TRP A 69 9.20 9.94 -0.16
CA TRP A 69 7.85 10.19 0.37
C TRP A 69 7.49 9.22 1.49
N LEU A 70 7.74 7.92 1.30
CA LEU A 70 7.51 6.88 2.32
C LEU A 70 8.30 7.14 3.61
N LYS A 71 9.53 7.66 3.53
CA LYS A 71 10.33 8.05 4.69
C LYS A 71 9.75 9.27 5.40
N VAL A 72 9.41 10.32 4.64
CA VAL A 72 8.82 11.56 5.19
C VAL A 72 7.49 11.29 5.89
N GLU A 73 6.68 10.40 5.31
CA GLU A 73 5.39 10.02 5.85
C GLU A 73 5.46 8.94 6.95
N GLY A 74 6.65 8.47 7.31
CA GLY A 74 6.83 7.49 8.39
C GLY A 74 6.34 6.07 8.08
N PHE A 75 6.30 5.69 6.79
CA PHE A 75 6.08 4.29 6.37
C PHE A 75 7.37 3.45 6.39
N LEU A 76 8.53 4.10 6.28
CA LEU A 76 9.83 3.46 6.40
C LEU A 76 10.51 3.98 7.66
N ASP A 77 10.80 3.07 8.60
CA ASP A 77 11.54 3.41 9.82
C ASP A 77 12.87 4.07 9.44
N VAL A 78 13.02 5.33 9.84
CA VAL A 78 14.29 6.06 9.77
C VAL A 78 15.11 5.63 10.98
N PHE A 79 15.69 4.43 10.94
CA PHE A 79 16.63 4.00 11.98
C PHE A 79 17.92 4.81 11.91
N GLY A 80 17.95 5.87 12.72
CA GLY A 80 19.11 6.73 12.93
C GLY A 80 18.94 7.57 14.19
N GLY A 81 18.75 6.92 15.34
CA GLY A 81 18.78 7.56 16.66
C GLY A 81 17.56 7.24 17.50
N GLU A 82 17.72 6.24 18.38
CA GLU A 82 17.00 6.03 19.64
C GLU A 82 15.64 6.71 19.81
N LYS A 83 14.55 5.94 19.73
CA LYS A 83 13.62 5.67 20.85
C LYS A 83 12.23 5.21 20.38
N TYR A 84 11.77 4.14 21.03
CA TYR A 84 10.41 3.60 21.06
C TYR A 84 9.87 3.02 19.74
N PHE A 85 10.16 1.72 19.52
CA PHE A 85 9.00 0.82 19.40
C PHE A 85 8.33 0.82 20.78
N PRO A 86 7.19 1.50 21.00
CA PRO A 86 6.31 0.96 22.01
C PRO A 86 6.01 -0.46 21.53
N LEU A 87 6.46 -1.45 22.29
CA LEU A 87 5.83 -2.76 22.31
C LEU A 87 4.33 -2.47 22.36
N ASP A 88 3.66 -2.73 21.24
CA ASP A 88 2.24 -2.53 20.96
C ASP A 88 1.61 -1.32 21.70
N PRO A 89 1.43 -0.15 21.07
CA PRO A 89 0.23 0.57 21.42
C PRO A 89 -0.90 -0.39 21.05
N ILE A 90 -1.82 -0.62 21.97
CA ILE A 90 -3.12 -1.20 21.63
C ILE A 90 -3.77 -0.16 20.69
N VAL A 91 -3.39 -0.17 19.42
CA VAL A 91 -4.04 0.60 18.37
C VAL A 91 -5.28 -0.20 18.06
N SER A 92 -6.31 0.04 18.86
CA SER A 92 -7.63 -0.48 18.56
C SER A 92 -7.97 -0.05 17.14
N PHE A 93 -8.28 -1.02 16.28
CA PHE A 93 -8.77 -0.80 14.91
C PHE A 93 -9.97 0.18 14.86
N SER A 94 -10.63 0.43 16.01
CA SER A 94 -11.69 1.43 16.18
C SER A 94 -11.25 2.89 16.02
N THR A 95 -9.96 3.20 15.97
CA THR A 95 -9.46 4.57 15.73
C THR A 95 -9.26 4.91 14.26
N CYS A 96 -9.40 3.92 13.37
CA CYS A 96 -9.29 4.08 11.93
C CYS A 96 -10.66 4.18 11.22
N GLN A 97 -11.75 4.32 12.00
CA GLN A 97 -13.13 4.37 11.55
C GLN A 97 -13.78 5.70 11.91
#